data_AF-A0A960B5M8-F1
#
_entry.id   AF-A0A960B5M8-F1
#
_cell.length_a   1.000
_cell.length_b   1.000
_cell.length_c   1.000
_cell.angle_alpha   90.00
_cell.angle_beta   90.00
_cell.angle_gamma   90.00
#
_symmetry.space_group_name_H-M   'P 1'
#
loop_
_entity.id
_entity.type
_entity.pdbx_description
1 polymer ?
#
loop_
_entity_poly.entity_id
_entity_poly.type
_entity_poly.pdbx_seq_one_letter_code
_entity_poly.pdbx_strand_id
1 'polypeptide(L)'
;MQQLWAALDGAWRVLLVGLVLGAGLPAIFALGVRSLAWGTGGEAAIHDDGVERKPHPLGRVLAVVLFAIVVLAVLAGLGYIIAHGMGWTVTFNGIVPVFTKKG
;
A
#
# COMPACT_ATOMS: atom_id res chain seq x y z
N MET A 1 24.88 10.55 -27.13
CA MET A 1 25.24 10.23 -25.72
C MET A 1 24.33 10.90 -24.68
N GLN A 2 23.90 12.16 -24.85
CA GLN A 2 23.04 12.85 -23.86
C GLN A 2 21.63 12.23 -23.69
N GLN A 3 21.02 11.73 -24.78
CA GLN A 3 19.70 11.09 -24.73
C GLN A 3 19.69 9.79 -23.89
N LEU A 4 20.79 9.05 -23.92
CA LEU A 4 20.94 7.82 -23.12
C LEU A 4 21.01 8.14 -21.63
N TRP A 5 21.72 9.20 -21.25
CA TRP A 5 21.81 9.65 -19.86
C TRP A 5 20.46 10.15 -19.31
N ALA A 6 19.72 10.94 -20.10
CA ALA A 6 18.39 11.39 -19.72
C ALA A 6 17.40 10.22 -19.58
N ALA A 7 17.47 9.23 -20.49
CA ALA A 7 16.65 8.04 -20.42
C ALA A 7 16.98 7.19 -19.17
N LEU A 8 18.26 7.05 -18.81
CA LEU A 8 18.68 6.30 -17.63
C LEU A 8 18.21 6.99 -16.32
N ASP A 9 18.29 8.32 -16.25
CA ASP A 9 17.81 9.10 -15.10
C ASP A 9 16.29 8.95 -14.92
N GLY A 10 15.53 9.05 -16.01
CA GLY A 10 14.10 8.79 -16.00
C GLY A 10 13.75 7.34 -15.60
N ALA A 11 14.44 6.37 -16.19
CA ALA A 11 14.19 4.95 -15.95
C ALA A 11 14.44 4.56 -14.48
N TRP A 12 15.54 5.03 -13.89
CA TRP A 12 15.85 4.75 -12.48
C TRP A 12 14.80 5.35 -11.53
N ARG A 13 14.35 6.59 -11.80
CA ARG A 13 13.28 7.23 -11.03
C ARG A 13 11.97 6.45 -11.11
N VAL A 14 11.56 6.04 -12.31
CA VAL A 14 10.33 5.25 -12.50
C VAL A 14 10.45 3.89 -11.83
N LEU A 15 11.61 3.23 -11.92
CA LEU A 15 11.87 1.97 -11.23
C LEU A 15 11.73 2.13 -9.72
N LEU A 16 12.34 3.15 -9.13
CA LEU A 16 12.23 3.41 -7.70
C LEU A 16 10.79 3.68 -7.27
N VAL A 17 10.07 4.55 -7.98
CA VAL A 17 8.66 4.86 -7.67
C VAL A 17 7.79 3.61 -7.83
N GLY A 18 7.98 2.85 -8.91
CA GLY A 18 7.26 1.59 -9.17
C GLY A 18 7.58 0.51 -8.13
N LEU A 19 8.81 0.42 -7.65
CA LEU A 19 9.19 -0.53 -6.60
C LEU A 19 8.59 -0.13 -5.26
N VAL A 20 8.68 1.14 -4.88
CA VAL A 20 8.14 1.63 -3.59
C VAL A 20 6.62 1.55 -3.57
N LEU A 21 5.95 2.08 -4.59
CA LEU A 21 4.49 2.11 -4.64
C LEU A 21 3.89 0.75 -5.02
N GLY A 22 4.54 0.03 -5.93
CA GLY A 22 4.07 -1.26 -6.43
C GLY A 22 4.37 -2.41 -5.47
N ALA A 23 5.61 -2.56 -5.00
CA ALA A 23 6.01 -3.66 -4.11
C ALA A 23 5.94 -3.31 -2.62
N GLY A 24 6.04 -2.03 -2.25
CA GLY A 24 5.92 -1.60 -0.85
C GLY A 24 4.54 -1.89 -0.26
N LEU A 25 3.47 -1.72 -1.05
CA LEU A 25 2.11 -2.01 -0.59
C LEU A 25 1.87 -3.52 -0.31
N PRO A 26 2.26 -4.46 -1.21
CA PRO A 26 2.32 -5.88 -0.91
C PRO A 26 3.18 -6.22 0.31
N ALA A 27 4.30 -5.53 0.52
CA ALA A 27 5.16 -5.77 1.69
C ALA A 27 4.45 -5.41 3.00
N ILE A 28 3.73 -4.28 3.05
CA ILE A 28 2.91 -3.89 4.22
C ILE A 28 1.80 -4.92 4.47
N PHE A 29 1.16 -5.40 3.41
CA PHE A 29 0.14 -6.45 3.52
C PHE A 29 0.73 -7.75 4.09
N ALA A 30 1.91 -8.18 3.63
CA ALA A 30 2.60 -9.35 4.16
C ALA A 30 2.96 -9.18 5.65
N LEU A 31 3.38 -7.99 6.07
CA LEU A 31 3.59 -7.67 7.49
C LEU A 31 2.28 -7.76 8.29
N GLY A 32 1.16 -7.31 7.73
CA GLY A 32 -0.18 -7.47 8.33
C GLY A 32 -0.55 -8.94 8.55
N VAL A 33 -0.33 -9.78 7.55
CA VAL A 33 -0.53 -11.25 7.65
C VAL A 33 0.37 -11.84 8.73
N ARG A 34 1.65 -11.43 8.79
CA ARG A 34 2.59 -11.89 9.83
C ARG A 34 2.15 -11.47 11.23
N SER A 35 1.71 -10.23 11.42
CA SER A 35 1.17 -9.74 12.69
C SER A 35 -0.12 -10.47 13.08
N LEU A 36 -0.97 -10.80 12.12
CA LEU A 36 -2.21 -11.54 12.38
C LEU A 36 -1.91 -12.96 12.85
N ALA A 37 -0.97 -13.64 12.20
CA ALA A 37 -0.53 -14.99 12.57
C ALA A 37 0.09 -15.03 13.98
N TRP A 38 0.78 -13.96 14.39
CA TRP A 38 1.23 -13.81 15.78
C TRP A 38 0.10 -13.48 16.76
N GLY A 39 -0.92 -12.74 16.32
CA GLY A 39 -2.03 -12.33 17.16
C GLY A 39 -3.06 -13.43 17.43
N THR A 40 -3.30 -14.33 16.47
CA THR A 40 -4.25 -15.44 16.60
C THR A 40 -3.74 -16.57 17.49
N GLY A 41 -2.47 -16.57 17.89
CA GLY A 41 -1.97 -17.54 18.85
C GLY A 41 -2.24 -19.00 18.44
N GLY A 42 -1.86 -19.38 17.21
CA GLY A 42 -1.70 -20.79 16.87
C GLY A 42 -2.93 -21.70 16.97
N GLU A 43 -4.12 -21.29 16.54
CA GLU A 43 -5.23 -22.24 16.32
C GLU A 43 -5.08 -23.05 15.01
N ALA A 44 -4.18 -22.62 14.11
CA ALA A 44 -3.90 -23.29 12.84
C ALA A 44 -2.71 -24.25 12.89
N ALA A 45 -2.16 -24.51 14.08
CA ALA A 45 -1.01 -25.37 14.21
C ALA A 45 -1.21 -26.37 15.34
N ILE A 46 -1.85 -27.50 14.99
CA ILE A 46 -1.65 -28.74 15.72
C ILE A 46 -0.15 -29.03 15.64
N HIS A 47 0.58 -28.61 16.66
CA HIS A 47 1.95 -29.05 16.90
C HIS A 47 1.87 -30.30 17.75
N ASP A 48 2.67 -31.31 17.42
CA ASP A 48 2.83 -32.58 18.14
C ASP A 48 3.24 -32.41 19.62
N ASP A 49 3.56 -31.19 20.07
CA ASP A 49 4.16 -30.90 21.38
C ASP A 49 3.23 -30.20 22.40
N GLY A 50 1.94 -29.98 22.10
CA GLY A 50 0.94 -29.61 23.12
C GLY A 50 1.09 -28.23 23.80
N VAL A 51 1.93 -27.32 23.31
CA VAL A 51 2.10 -25.97 23.88
C VAL A 51 1.22 -24.95 23.15
N GLU A 52 0.05 -24.62 23.72
CA GLU A 52 -0.79 -23.52 23.24
C GLU A 52 -0.06 -22.17 23.34
N ARG A 53 0.12 -21.48 22.21
CA ARG A 53 0.73 -20.15 22.20
C ARG A 53 -0.34 -19.10 22.48
N LYS A 54 -0.39 -18.64 23.73
CA LYS A 54 -1.32 -17.63 24.26
C LYS A 54 -1.60 -16.48 23.25
N PRO A 55 -2.86 -16.26 22.84
CA PRO A 55 -3.24 -15.22 21.88
C PRO A 55 -2.74 -13.84 22.32
N HIS A 56 -2.08 -13.11 21.42
CA HIS A 56 -1.63 -11.75 21.67
C HIS A 56 -2.59 -10.75 20.99
N PRO A 57 -3.52 -10.12 21.72
CA PRO A 57 -4.50 -9.19 21.13
C PRO A 57 -3.82 -8.03 20.39
N LEU A 58 -2.61 -7.64 20.83
CA LEU A 58 -1.81 -6.60 20.21
C LEU A 58 -1.42 -6.93 18.75
N GLY A 59 -1.11 -8.20 18.44
CA GLY A 59 -0.76 -8.63 17.08
C GLY A 59 -1.96 -8.54 16.12
N ARG A 60 -3.17 -8.81 16.62
CA ARG A 60 -4.41 -8.69 15.86
C ARG A 60 -4.76 -7.23 15.56
N VAL A 61 -4.60 -6.34 16.54
CA VAL A 61 -4.80 -4.89 16.33
C VAL A 61 -3.81 -4.34 15.29
N LEU A 62 -2.53 -4.70 15.40
CA LEU A 62 -1.51 -4.31 14.43
C LEU A 62 -1.85 -4.78 13.01
N ALA A 63 -2.30 -6.03 12.85
CA ALA A 63 -2.71 -6.54 11.55
C ALA A 63 -3.87 -5.74 10.93
N VAL A 64 -4.91 -5.42 11.73
CA VAL A 64 -6.06 -4.62 11.28
C VAL A 64 -5.60 -3.24 10.83
N VAL A 65 -4.72 -2.59 11.59
CA VAL A 65 -4.16 -1.27 11.22
C VAL A 65 -3.40 -1.35 9.90
N LEU A 66 -2.52 -2.35 9.73
CA LEU A 66 -1.75 -2.53 8.49
C LEU A 66 -2.65 -2.79 7.28
N PHE A 67 -3.69 -3.61 7.43
CA PHE A 67 -4.66 -3.84 6.36
C PHE A 67 -5.50 -2.60 6.05
N ALA A 68 -5.91 -1.83 7.06
CA ALA A 68 -6.63 -0.58 6.84
C ALA A 68 -5.78 0.42 6.04
N ILE A 69 -4.49 0.55 6.36
CA ILE A 69 -3.55 1.39 5.60
C ILE A 69 -3.47 0.93 4.14
N VAL A 70 -3.37 -0.38 3.90
CA VAL A 70 -3.30 -0.94 2.54
C VAL A 70 -4.56 -0.60 1.75
N VAL A 71 -5.75 -0.82 2.34
CA VAL A 71 -7.03 -0.51 1.68
C VAL A 71 -7.14 0.98 1.36
N LEU A 72 -6.79 1.85 2.30
CA LEU A 72 -6.82 3.30 2.08
C LEU A 72 -5.88 3.72 0.94
N ALA A 73 -4.67 3.14 0.88
CA ALA A 73 -3.72 3.41 -0.20
C ALA A 73 -4.23 2.95 -1.57
N VAL A 74 -4.84 1.75 -1.65
CA VAL A 74 -5.45 1.24 -2.89
C VAL A 74 -6.60 2.17 -3.34
N LEU A 75 -7.49 2.54 -2.43
CA LEU A 75 -8.63 3.41 -2.75
C LEU A 75 -8.18 4.80 -3.21
N ALA A 76 -7.15 5.37 -2.56
CA ALA A 76 -6.59 6.65 -2.98
C ALA A 76 -5.94 6.57 -4.37
N GLY A 77 -5.14 5.53 -4.64
CA GLY A 77 -4.50 5.31 -5.93
C GLY A 77 -5.52 5.07 -7.05
N LEU A 78 -6.50 4.19 -6.81
CA LEU A 78 -7.58 3.92 -7.74
C LEU A 78 -8.43 5.17 -8.00
N GLY A 79 -8.79 5.90 -6.93
CA GLY A 79 -9.55 7.15 -7.04
C GLY A 79 -8.83 8.19 -7.88
N TYR A 80 -7.51 8.34 -7.71
CA TYR A 80 -6.69 9.23 -8.54
C TYR A 80 -6.70 8.83 -10.02
N ILE A 81 -6.49 7.54 -10.32
CA ILE A 81 -6.48 7.03 -11.70
C ILE A 81 -7.86 7.23 -12.35
N ILE A 82 -8.94 6.89 -11.65
CA ILE A 82 -10.31 7.03 -12.16
C ILE A 82 -10.66 8.51 -12.36
N ALA A 83 -10.40 9.38 -11.39
CA ALA A 83 -10.68 10.81 -11.49
C ALA A 83 -9.95 11.44 -12.68
N HIS A 84 -8.67 11.08 -12.86
CA HIS A 84 -7.89 11.56 -14.00
C HIS A 84 -8.36 10.97 -15.34
N GLY A 85 -8.81 9.71 -15.34
CA GLY A 85 -9.36 9.03 -16.52
C GLY A 85 -10.72 9.58 -16.97
N MET A 86 -11.55 10.07 -16.04
CA MET A 86 -12.86 10.68 -16.33
C MET A 86 -12.79 12.12 -16.85
N GLY A 87 -11.59 12.64 -17.12
CA GLY A 87 -11.41 13.97 -17.71
C GLY A 87 -11.64 15.12 -16.74
N TRP A 88 -11.56 14.87 -15.43
CA TRP A 88 -11.60 15.90 -14.40
C TRP A 88 -10.18 16.35 -14.09
N THR A 89 -9.88 17.64 -14.25
CA THR A 89 -8.59 18.20 -13.85
C THR A 89 -8.67 18.63 -12.40
N VAL A 90 -7.84 18.02 -11.55
CA VAL A 90 -7.68 18.46 -10.17
C VAL A 90 -6.71 19.63 -10.18
N THR A 91 -7.23 20.85 -10.28
CA THR A 91 -6.42 22.06 -10.16
C THR A 91 -6.37 22.48 -8.70
N PHE A 92 -5.16 22.64 -8.18
CA PHE A 92 -4.94 23.13 -6.83
C PHE A 92 -4.77 24.65 -6.88
N ASN A 93 -5.80 25.39 -6.48
CA ASN A 93 -5.67 26.81 -6.21
C ASN A 93 -5.17 26.98 -4.76
N GLY A 94 -3.87 26.79 -4.56
CA GLY A 94 -3.17 27.02 -3.30
C GLY A 94 -3.33 25.92 -2.24
N ILE A 95 -4.55 25.62 -1.77
CA ILE A 95 -4.78 24.78 -0.57
C ILE A 95 -5.94 23.76 -0.73
N VAL A 96 -6.91 24.01 -1.62
CA VAL A 96 -8.05 23.10 -1.85
C VAL A 96 -8.07 22.56 -3.28
N PRO A 97 -8.22 21.24 -3.48
CA PRO A 97 -8.43 20.67 -4.80
C PRO A 97 -9.81 21.08 -5.33
N VAL A 98 -9.85 21.78 -6.46
CA VAL A 98 -11.09 22.10 -7.17
C VAL A 98 -11.13 21.26 -8.45
N PHE A 99 -12.21 20.49 -8.61
CA PHE A 99 -12.45 19.70 -9.82
C PHE A 99 -13.09 20.59 -10.87
N THR A 100 -12.32 20.99 -11.88
CA THR A 100 -12.86 21.66 -13.07
C THR A 100 -13.03 20.64 -14.19
N LYS A 101 -14.19 20.71 -14.87
CA LYS A 101 -14.48 19.90 -16.05
C LYS A 101 -13.61 20.42 -17.19
N LYS A 102 -12.85 19.56 -17.87
CA LYS A 102 -12.03 19.94 -19.02
C LYS A 102 -12.95 20.42 -20.15
N GLY A 103 -13.05 21.74 -20.32
CA GLY A 103 -13.80 22.44 -21.36
C GLY A 103 -13.07 23.72 -21.71
#